data_AF-I1CTC2-F1
#
_entry.id   AF-I1CTC2-F1
#
_cell.length_a   1.000
_cell.length_b   1.000
_cell.length_c   1.000
_cell.angle_alpha   90.00
_cell.angle_beta   90.00
_cell.angle_gamma   90.00
#
_symmetry.space_group_name_H-M   'P 1'
#
loop_
_entity.id
_entity.type
_entity.pdbx_description
1 polymer ?
#
loop_
_entity_poly.entity_id
_entity_poly.type
_entity_poly.pdbx_seq_one_letter_code
_entity_poly.pdbx_strand_id
1 'polypeptide(L)'
;MDDQTHKPHVKQKSGKKVERKKENKFANAKKSSNPKAFTFQSAGRAEKTVRRNHDLGEKKLHVPLVDRTPIEAPPVVIAVVGPPGSGKSTLIRSLVKRYTKHNLNEIKGPITVVSGKKRRLTFMECNNDLNSMIDVAKIADLVLLMIDASFGFEMETFEFLNILQSHGFPKVMGVLTHLDKFRNNKSLRATKKRLKDRFWTEIYQGAKLFYLSGIINGRYPNLEIQNLSRFISVMKFRPLVWRNTHPYVVADRIEDLTDPELVHRKPTCDRTVTLYGYLRGTNLKSGMRVHIPGAGDHLLSDVSVLPDPCPLPDKERKRLDEKHKLIYAPMSDVGGVMYDKDAVYINVPGHFTKKSAYAPSEEQGQEGDESDEIVPQGR
;
A
#
# COMPACT_ATOMS: atom_id res chain seq x y z
N MET A 1 -75.82 -61.77 -48.22
CA MET A 1 -75.56 -60.40 -47.75
C MET A 1 -75.37 -60.50 -46.26
N ASP A 2 -74.15 -60.28 -45.79
CA ASP A 2 -73.78 -59.58 -44.55
C ASP A 2 -72.29 -59.85 -44.29
N ASP A 3 -71.50 -58.79 -44.44
CA ASP A 3 -70.04 -58.77 -44.44
C ASP A 3 -69.45 -59.25 -43.10
N GLN A 4 -68.62 -60.29 -43.17
CA GLN A 4 -67.78 -60.70 -42.03
C GLN A 4 -66.61 -59.72 -41.88
N THR A 5 -66.66 -58.87 -40.85
CA THR A 5 -65.58 -57.92 -40.55
C THR A 5 -64.35 -58.65 -39.98
N HIS A 6 -63.30 -58.81 -40.80
CA HIS A 6 -62.02 -59.34 -40.34
C HIS A 6 -61.30 -58.37 -39.40
N LYS A 7 -60.80 -58.89 -38.26
CA LYS A 7 -59.99 -58.11 -37.31
C LYS A 7 -58.71 -57.59 -37.98
N PRO A 8 -58.37 -56.29 -37.85
CA PRO A 8 -57.17 -55.74 -38.48
C PRO A 8 -55.90 -56.29 -37.80
N HIS A 9 -54.97 -56.83 -38.60
CA HIS A 9 -53.64 -57.19 -38.13
C HIS A 9 -52.81 -55.94 -37.79
N VAL A 10 -52.11 -55.99 -36.67
CA VAL A 10 -51.18 -54.92 -36.24
C VAL A 10 -50.00 -54.88 -37.22
N LYS A 11 -49.87 -53.78 -37.98
CA LYS A 11 -48.70 -53.54 -38.86
C LYS A 11 -47.43 -53.56 -38.02
N GLN A 12 -46.45 -54.37 -38.42
CA GLN A 12 -45.12 -54.38 -37.80
C GLN A 12 -44.51 -52.98 -37.85
N LYS A 13 -44.25 -52.40 -36.68
CA LYS A 13 -43.53 -51.12 -36.54
C LYS A 13 -42.03 -51.38 -36.77
N SER A 14 -41.61 -51.60 -38.01
CA SER A 14 -40.21 -51.40 -38.37
C SER A 14 -39.88 -49.90 -38.20
N GLY A 15 -38.74 -49.58 -37.58
CA GLY A 15 -38.13 -48.24 -37.69
C GLY A 15 -38.49 -47.16 -36.66
N LYS A 16 -39.65 -47.17 -36.00
CA LYS A 16 -40.07 -46.03 -35.15
C LYS A 16 -39.15 -45.70 -33.96
N LYS A 17 -38.35 -46.65 -33.48
CA LYS A 17 -37.38 -46.43 -32.37
C LYS A 17 -36.04 -45.83 -32.85
N VAL A 18 -35.72 -45.96 -34.14
CA VAL A 18 -34.49 -45.43 -34.76
C VAL A 18 -34.75 -44.07 -35.42
N GLU A 19 -35.90 -43.88 -36.07
CA GLU A 19 -36.27 -42.60 -36.68
C GLU A 19 -36.60 -41.51 -35.66
N ARG A 20 -37.35 -41.82 -34.58
CA ARG A 20 -37.59 -40.85 -33.48
C ARG A 20 -36.30 -40.36 -32.80
N LYS A 21 -35.24 -41.17 -32.79
CA LYS A 21 -33.92 -40.75 -32.27
C LYS A 21 -33.14 -39.87 -33.25
N LYS A 22 -33.45 -39.92 -34.55
CA LYS A 22 -32.82 -39.10 -35.59
C LYS A 22 -33.52 -37.75 -35.76
N GLU A 23 -34.86 -37.72 -35.73
CA GLU A 23 -35.62 -36.49 -36.03
C GLU A 23 -35.49 -35.40 -34.95
N ASN A 24 -35.34 -35.77 -33.67
CA ASN A 24 -35.34 -34.79 -32.58
C ASN A 24 -33.97 -34.39 -32.02
N LYS A 25 -32.85 -34.87 -32.58
CA LYS A 25 -31.49 -34.53 -32.07
C LYS A 25 -30.73 -33.48 -32.89
N PHE A 26 -31.25 -33.07 -34.05
CA PHE A 26 -30.50 -32.23 -35.00
C PHE A 26 -31.24 -30.99 -35.52
N ALA A 27 -32.30 -30.53 -34.84
CA ALA A 27 -33.06 -29.36 -35.28
C ALA A 27 -32.25 -28.03 -35.26
N ASN A 28 -31.20 -27.93 -34.43
CA ASN A 28 -30.37 -26.72 -34.28
C ASN A 28 -28.90 -26.87 -34.74
N ALA A 29 -28.51 -28.00 -35.33
CA ALA A 29 -27.18 -28.12 -35.91
C ALA A 29 -27.20 -27.43 -37.29
N LYS A 30 -26.38 -26.39 -37.48
CA LYS A 30 -26.11 -25.81 -38.81
C LYS A 30 -25.96 -26.97 -39.81
N LYS A 31 -26.82 -27.00 -40.84
CA LYS A 31 -27.07 -28.10 -41.79
C LYS A 31 -25.83 -28.67 -42.54
N SER A 32 -24.61 -28.19 -42.27
CA SER A 32 -23.39 -28.59 -42.99
C SER A 32 -22.37 -29.40 -42.16
N SER A 33 -22.58 -29.62 -40.86
CA SER A 33 -21.59 -30.27 -39.99
C SER A 33 -22.06 -31.65 -39.52
N ASN A 34 -21.34 -32.72 -39.90
CA ASN A 34 -21.61 -34.10 -39.47
C ASN A 34 -21.28 -34.28 -37.97
N PRO A 35 -22.26 -34.38 -37.05
CA PRO A 35 -22.01 -34.38 -35.62
C PRO A 35 -21.29 -35.64 -35.12
N LYS A 36 -21.26 -36.70 -35.92
CA LYS A 36 -20.49 -37.92 -35.66
C LYS A 36 -19.00 -37.77 -36.01
N ALA A 37 -18.65 -36.82 -36.88
CA ALA A 37 -17.25 -36.52 -37.20
C ALA A 37 -16.62 -35.58 -36.15
N PHE A 38 -17.44 -34.77 -35.46
CA PHE A 38 -17.01 -33.83 -34.41
C PHE A 38 -17.20 -34.40 -33.00
N THR A 39 -16.74 -35.62 -32.77
CA THR A 39 -16.74 -36.23 -31.43
C THR A 39 -15.38 -36.09 -30.76
N PHE A 40 -15.37 -36.01 -29.43
CA PHE A 40 -14.14 -35.98 -28.65
C PHE A 40 -13.37 -37.31 -28.81
N GLN A 41 -12.05 -37.25 -28.95
CA GLN A 41 -11.20 -38.45 -29.01
C GLN A 41 -11.26 -39.28 -27.71
N SER A 42 -11.52 -38.64 -26.56
CA SER A 42 -11.68 -39.31 -25.26
C SER A 42 -12.77 -38.60 -24.45
N ALA A 43 -13.89 -39.29 -24.23
CA ALA A 43 -15.02 -38.76 -23.46
C ALA A 43 -14.63 -38.43 -22.00
N GLY A 44 -13.91 -39.33 -21.32
CA GLY A 44 -13.50 -39.11 -19.92
C GLY A 44 -12.50 -37.96 -19.73
N ARG A 45 -11.58 -37.74 -20.68
CA ARG A 45 -10.68 -36.56 -20.63
C ARG A 45 -11.43 -35.26 -20.92
N ALA A 46 -12.35 -35.30 -21.89
CA ALA A 46 -13.19 -34.15 -22.21
C ALA A 46 -14.05 -33.75 -21.00
N GLU A 47 -14.70 -34.71 -20.34
CA GLU A 47 -15.52 -34.48 -19.14
C GLU A 47 -14.70 -33.84 -18.01
N LYS A 48 -13.53 -34.40 -17.67
CA LYS A 48 -12.65 -33.82 -16.63
C LYS A 48 -12.22 -32.39 -16.95
N THR A 49 -11.92 -32.12 -18.22
CA THR A 49 -11.50 -30.79 -18.67
C THR A 49 -12.65 -29.80 -18.62
N VAL A 50 -13.83 -30.21 -19.09
CA VAL A 50 -15.05 -29.39 -19.04
C VAL A 50 -15.41 -29.07 -17.58
N ARG A 51 -15.39 -30.07 -16.68
CA ARG A 51 -15.65 -29.87 -15.25
C ARG A 51 -14.66 -28.89 -14.64
N ARG A 52 -13.35 -29.09 -14.84
CA ARG A 52 -12.32 -28.18 -14.34
C ARG A 52 -12.50 -26.76 -14.90
N ASN A 53 -12.83 -26.62 -16.18
CA ASN A 53 -13.05 -25.33 -16.80
C ASN A 53 -14.29 -24.63 -16.25
N HIS A 54 -15.35 -25.39 -15.95
CA HIS A 54 -16.54 -24.87 -15.29
C HIS A 54 -16.21 -24.39 -13.87
N ASP A 55 -15.52 -25.21 -13.07
CA ASP A 55 -15.07 -24.84 -11.72
C ASP A 55 -14.16 -23.60 -11.73
N LEU A 56 -13.27 -23.48 -12.73
CA LEU A 56 -12.43 -22.30 -12.91
C LEU A 56 -13.21 -21.07 -13.40
N GLY A 57 -14.23 -21.28 -14.23
CA GLY A 57 -15.13 -20.23 -14.69
C GLY A 57 -15.92 -19.66 -13.53
N GLU A 58 -16.51 -20.53 -12.71
CA GLU A 58 -17.29 -20.16 -11.53
C GLU A 58 -16.44 -19.42 -10.50
N LYS A 59 -15.21 -19.88 -10.23
CA LYS A 59 -14.26 -19.16 -9.35
C LYS A 59 -13.85 -17.78 -9.83
N LYS A 60 -13.98 -17.48 -11.13
CA LYS A 60 -13.67 -16.15 -11.69
C LYS A 60 -14.84 -15.19 -11.57
N LEU A 61 -16.07 -15.68 -11.39
CA LEU A 61 -17.23 -14.83 -11.23
C LEU A 61 -17.16 -14.12 -9.88
N HIS A 62 -17.22 -12.80 -9.91
CA HIS A 62 -17.24 -11.94 -8.74
C HIS A 62 -18.43 -10.99 -8.86
N VAL A 63 -18.91 -10.48 -7.73
CA VAL A 63 -19.94 -9.43 -7.72
C VAL A 63 -19.40 -8.22 -8.49
N PRO A 64 -20.10 -7.74 -9.53
CA PRO A 64 -19.69 -6.57 -10.29
C PRO A 64 -19.78 -5.34 -9.37
N LEU A 65 -18.64 -4.67 -9.16
CA LEU A 65 -18.55 -3.45 -8.38
C LEU A 65 -18.11 -2.32 -9.32
N VAL A 66 -18.70 -1.14 -9.12
CA VAL A 66 -18.32 0.06 -9.87
C VAL A 66 -16.98 0.57 -9.34
N ASP A 67 -16.00 0.69 -10.23
CA ASP A 67 -14.74 1.37 -9.94
C ASP A 67 -14.89 2.86 -10.24
N ARG A 68 -14.66 3.70 -9.23
CA ARG A 68 -14.73 5.18 -9.35
C ARG A 68 -13.35 5.83 -9.34
N THR A 69 -12.28 5.05 -9.48
CA THR A 69 -10.93 5.61 -9.51
C THR A 69 -10.73 6.51 -10.74
N PRO A 70 -10.18 7.72 -10.57
CA PRO A 70 -9.89 8.62 -11.69
C PRO A 70 -8.74 8.09 -12.56
N ILE A 71 -8.62 8.65 -13.77
CA ILE A 71 -7.55 8.30 -14.73
C ILE A 71 -6.18 8.53 -14.09
N GLU A 72 -5.99 9.68 -13.44
CA GLU A 72 -4.85 9.93 -12.58
C GLU A 72 -5.17 9.51 -11.15
N ALA A 73 -4.78 8.28 -10.81
CA ALA A 73 -5.07 7.73 -9.49
C ALA A 73 -4.29 8.46 -8.37
N PRO A 74 -4.94 8.73 -7.22
CA PRO A 74 -4.25 9.25 -6.05
C PRO A 74 -3.23 8.23 -5.51
N PRO A 75 -2.26 8.67 -4.69
CA PRO A 75 -1.33 7.77 -4.03
C PRO A 75 -2.03 6.71 -3.17
N VAL A 76 -1.65 5.45 -3.41
CA VAL A 76 -2.16 4.28 -2.68
C VAL A 76 -1.67 4.33 -1.24
N VAL A 77 -2.57 4.20 -0.28
CA VAL A 77 -2.22 4.24 1.15
C VAL A 77 -1.72 2.87 1.61
N ILE A 78 -0.45 2.82 2.01
CA ILE A 78 0.20 1.66 2.61
C ILE A 78 0.36 1.91 4.11
N ALA A 79 -0.41 1.20 4.92
CA ALA A 79 -0.25 1.20 6.36
C ALA A 79 0.79 0.17 6.79
N VAL A 80 1.74 0.56 7.61
CA VAL A 80 2.66 -0.35 8.31
C VAL A 80 2.17 -0.50 9.74
N VAL A 81 1.73 -1.72 10.06
CA VAL A 81 1.08 -2.03 11.33
C VAL A 81 1.76 -3.21 11.97
N GLY A 82 1.89 -3.19 13.28
CA GLY A 82 2.46 -4.27 14.05
C GLY A 82 2.82 -3.80 15.45
N PRO A 83 3.28 -4.71 16.32
CA PRO A 83 3.47 -4.42 17.72
C PRO A 83 4.55 -3.36 18.00
N PRO A 84 4.64 -2.80 19.23
CA PRO A 84 5.78 -2.02 19.66
C PRO A 84 7.08 -2.80 19.44
N GLY A 85 8.13 -2.10 18.96
CA GLY A 85 9.44 -2.73 18.77
C GLY A 85 9.55 -3.71 17.59
N SER A 86 8.49 -3.95 16.82
CA SER A 86 8.52 -4.87 15.66
C SER A 86 9.37 -4.40 14.46
N GLY A 87 9.72 -3.11 14.42
CA GLY A 87 10.58 -2.50 13.38
C GLY A 87 9.84 -1.65 12.34
N LYS A 88 8.63 -1.14 12.65
CA LYS A 88 7.78 -0.32 11.77
C LYS A 88 8.50 0.82 11.06
N SER A 89 9.06 1.76 11.83
CA SER A 89 9.79 2.91 11.26
C SER A 89 11.03 2.47 10.48
N THR A 90 11.72 1.41 10.90
CA THR A 90 12.89 0.87 10.18
C THR A 90 12.50 0.26 8.82
N LEU A 91 11.33 -0.37 8.72
CA LEU A 91 10.80 -0.87 7.46
C LEU A 91 10.49 0.27 6.49
N ILE A 92 9.81 1.33 6.97
CA ILE A 92 9.48 2.51 6.16
C ILE A 92 10.77 3.19 5.69
N ARG A 93 11.76 3.42 6.57
CA ARG A 93 13.07 3.99 6.19
C ARG A 93 13.75 3.18 5.09
N SER A 94 13.73 1.85 5.20
CA SER A 94 14.34 0.96 4.22
C SER A 94 13.61 0.97 2.87
N LEU A 95 12.27 1.02 2.90
CA LEU A 95 11.44 1.12 1.68
C LEU A 95 11.60 2.47 0.99
N VAL A 96 11.54 3.58 1.73
CA VAL A 96 11.73 4.91 1.17
C VAL A 96 13.12 5.04 0.56
N LYS A 97 14.17 4.62 1.28
CA LYS A 97 15.54 4.60 0.73
C LYS A 97 15.64 3.80 -0.57
N ARG A 98 14.89 2.70 -0.69
CA ARG A 98 14.86 1.90 -1.92
C ARG A 98 14.19 2.64 -3.08
N TYR A 99 13.09 3.34 -2.83
CA TYR A 99 12.35 4.06 -3.88
C TYR A 99 13.03 5.36 -4.31
N THR A 100 13.47 6.18 -3.36
CA THR A 100 13.87 7.57 -3.60
C THR A 100 15.36 7.80 -3.47
N LYS A 101 16.12 6.80 -2.98
CA LYS A 101 17.54 6.92 -2.61
C LYS A 101 17.85 7.94 -1.52
N HIS A 102 16.86 8.61 -0.94
CA HIS A 102 17.06 9.51 0.20
C HIS A 102 17.09 8.73 1.52
N ASN A 103 17.90 9.19 2.46
CA ASN A 103 17.89 8.69 3.83
C ASN A 103 16.89 9.54 4.63
N LEU A 104 15.97 8.89 5.35
CA LEU A 104 15.14 9.55 6.36
C LEU A 104 15.65 9.14 7.73
N ASN A 105 15.87 10.10 8.62
CA ASN A 105 16.30 9.83 9.99
C ASN A 105 15.09 9.56 10.89
N GLU A 106 14.20 10.55 10.97
CA GLU A 106 12.94 10.51 11.70
C GLU A 106 11.76 10.47 10.73
N ILE A 107 10.79 9.60 11.02
CA ILE A 107 9.55 9.49 10.25
C ILE A 107 8.42 10.03 11.11
N LYS A 108 7.75 11.06 10.60
CA LYS A 108 6.53 11.63 11.18
C LYS A 108 5.52 11.88 10.07
N GLY A 109 4.30 11.43 10.29
CA GLY A 109 3.20 11.58 9.34
C GLY A 109 3.33 10.70 8.09
N PRO A 110 2.46 10.94 7.09
CA PRO A 110 2.46 10.19 5.85
C PRO A 110 3.62 10.60 4.91
N ILE A 111 4.22 9.61 4.25
CA ILE A 111 5.32 9.80 3.30
C ILE A 111 4.88 9.32 1.92
N THR A 112 4.73 10.23 0.97
CA THR A 112 4.38 9.91 -0.41
C THR A 112 5.64 9.76 -1.27
N VAL A 113 5.71 8.65 -2.03
CA VAL A 113 6.81 8.35 -2.95
C VAL A 113 6.29 7.91 -4.32
N VAL A 114 7.04 8.23 -5.36
CA VAL A 114 6.78 7.71 -6.71
C VAL A 114 7.43 6.32 -6.85
N SER A 115 6.62 5.27 -6.96
CA SER A 115 7.10 3.88 -7.10
C SER A 115 7.29 3.48 -8.56
N GLY A 116 6.43 3.98 -9.44
CA GLY A 116 6.47 3.74 -10.87
C GLY A 116 5.73 4.83 -11.63
N LYS A 117 5.63 4.70 -12.96
CA LYS A 117 5.07 5.78 -13.81
C LYS A 117 3.61 6.10 -13.59
N LYS A 118 2.82 5.09 -13.19
CA LYS A 118 1.36 5.19 -13.02
C LYS A 118 0.96 5.05 -11.56
N ARG A 119 1.94 4.92 -10.65
CA ARG A 119 1.68 4.55 -9.24
C ARG A 119 2.56 5.31 -8.28
N ARG A 120 1.89 5.99 -7.35
CA ARG A 120 2.43 6.61 -6.15
C ARG A 120 1.97 5.83 -4.94
N LEU A 121 2.80 5.81 -3.91
CA LEU A 121 2.53 5.12 -2.66
C LEU A 121 2.67 6.12 -1.53
N THR A 122 1.73 6.14 -0.60
CA THR A 122 1.84 6.88 0.66
C THR A 122 2.06 5.87 1.76
N PHE A 123 3.22 5.90 2.40
CA PHE A 123 3.51 5.12 3.60
C PHE A 123 3.00 5.85 4.83
N MET A 124 2.27 5.14 5.68
CA MET A 124 1.81 5.62 6.97
C MET A 124 2.20 4.61 8.04
N GLU A 125 2.85 5.08 9.10
CA GLU A 125 3.09 4.29 10.29
C GLU A 125 1.83 4.34 11.18
N CYS A 126 1.38 3.18 11.66
CA CYS A 126 0.31 3.12 12.64
C CYS A 126 0.90 3.17 14.06
N ASN A 127 0.36 4.06 14.89
CA ASN A 127 0.61 4.06 16.33
C ASN A 127 -0.04 2.82 16.97
N ASN A 128 0.39 2.47 18.18
CA ASN A 128 -0.13 1.29 18.89
C ASN A 128 -1.47 1.54 19.60
N ASP A 129 -2.10 2.69 19.38
CA ASP A 129 -3.41 2.99 19.95
C ASP A 129 -4.53 2.37 19.12
N LEU A 130 -5.53 1.80 19.79
CA LEU A 130 -6.69 1.19 19.14
C LEU A 130 -7.43 2.18 18.22
N ASN A 131 -7.55 3.45 18.63
CA ASN A 131 -8.19 4.49 17.82
C ASN A 131 -7.43 4.73 16.50
N SER A 132 -6.11 4.84 16.59
CA SER A 132 -5.24 4.98 15.42
C SER A 132 -5.35 3.75 14.50
N MET A 133 -5.40 2.55 15.08
CA MET A 133 -5.61 1.30 14.34
C MET A 133 -6.94 1.30 13.58
N ILE A 134 -8.04 1.74 14.20
CA ILE A 134 -9.36 1.83 13.57
C ILE A 134 -9.34 2.82 12.40
N ASP A 135 -8.74 3.99 12.59
CA ASP A 135 -8.72 5.02 11.54
C ASP A 135 -7.84 4.62 10.36
N VAL A 136 -6.66 4.05 10.65
CA VAL A 136 -5.76 3.49 9.63
C VAL A 136 -6.43 2.34 8.87
N ALA A 137 -7.16 1.45 9.56
CA ALA A 137 -7.88 0.34 8.95
C ALA A 137 -8.92 0.82 7.92
N LYS A 138 -9.66 1.89 8.22
CA LYS A 138 -10.66 2.46 7.29
C LYS A 138 -10.02 2.97 6.00
N ILE A 139 -8.84 3.59 6.10
CA ILE A 139 -8.17 4.26 4.96
C ILE A 139 -7.20 3.37 4.16
N ALA A 140 -6.59 2.34 4.76
CA ALA A 140 -5.46 1.62 4.16
C ALA A 140 -5.82 0.71 2.98
N ASP A 141 -5.23 0.93 1.80
CA ASP A 141 -5.41 0.07 0.62
C ASP A 141 -4.56 -1.20 0.68
N LEU A 142 -3.36 -1.06 1.22
CA LEU A 142 -2.45 -2.14 1.53
C LEU A 142 -2.04 -2.05 3.00
N VAL A 143 -2.09 -3.18 3.69
CA VAL A 143 -1.50 -3.31 5.02
C VAL A 143 -0.26 -4.17 4.94
N LEU A 144 0.86 -3.63 5.42
CA LEU A 144 2.06 -4.39 5.75
C LEU A 144 2.00 -4.74 7.23
N LEU A 145 1.58 -5.97 7.53
CA LEU A 145 1.49 -6.47 8.90
C LEU A 145 2.84 -7.04 9.34
N MET A 146 3.47 -6.37 10.29
CA MET A 146 4.74 -6.76 10.89
C MET A 146 4.50 -7.71 12.06
N ILE A 147 5.25 -8.81 12.07
CA ILE A 147 5.18 -9.85 13.11
C ILE A 147 6.62 -10.12 13.56
N ASP A 148 6.88 -10.04 14.87
CA ASP A 148 8.16 -10.47 15.44
C ASP A 148 8.20 -12.00 15.43
N ALA A 149 9.16 -12.60 14.71
CA ALA A 149 9.27 -14.05 14.64
C ALA A 149 9.73 -14.70 15.95
N SER A 150 10.49 -13.98 16.79
CA SER A 150 10.99 -14.46 18.07
C SER A 150 9.90 -14.57 19.11
N PHE A 151 9.00 -13.58 19.17
CA PHE A 151 7.86 -13.60 20.09
C PHE A 151 6.69 -14.38 19.50
N GLY A 152 6.37 -14.15 18.23
CA GLY A 152 5.24 -14.71 17.52
C GLY A 152 4.12 -13.68 17.32
N PHE A 153 2.87 -14.14 17.33
CA PHE A 153 1.73 -13.24 17.20
C PHE A 153 1.41 -12.59 18.54
N GLU A 154 1.26 -11.27 18.53
CA GLU A 154 0.85 -10.47 19.67
C GLU A 154 -0.63 -10.09 19.57
N MET A 155 -1.26 -9.76 20.71
CA MET A 155 -2.69 -9.43 20.74
C MET A 155 -3.03 -8.23 19.85
N GLU A 156 -2.19 -7.20 19.82
CA GLU A 156 -2.33 -6.04 18.93
C GLU A 156 -2.47 -6.42 17.45
N THR A 157 -1.74 -7.46 17.00
CA THR A 157 -1.86 -7.92 15.60
C THR A 157 -3.21 -8.56 15.32
N PHE A 158 -3.80 -9.27 16.28
CA PHE A 158 -5.11 -9.88 16.14
C PHE A 158 -6.23 -8.85 16.26
N GLU A 159 -6.11 -7.90 17.18
CA GLU A 159 -7.04 -6.77 17.30
C GLU A 159 -7.13 -6.02 15.98
N PHE A 160 -5.99 -5.65 15.39
CA PHE A 160 -5.96 -4.99 14.11
C PHE A 160 -6.56 -5.82 12.97
N LEU A 161 -6.26 -7.12 12.91
CA LEU A 161 -6.84 -8.01 11.90
C LEU A 161 -8.38 -8.11 12.03
N ASN A 162 -8.92 -8.16 13.25
CA ASN A 162 -10.35 -8.18 13.49
C ASN A 162 -11.03 -6.86 13.10
N ILE A 163 -10.38 -5.72 13.37
CA ILE A 163 -10.84 -4.39 12.94
C ILE A 163 -10.87 -4.27 11.41
N LEU A 164 -9.87 -4.84 10.72
CA LEU A 164 -9.87 -4.88 9.25
C LEU A 164 -11.01 -5.72 8.69
N GLN A 165 -11.34 -6.84 9.35
CA GLN A 165 -12.44 -7.71 8.90
C GLN A 165 -13.80 -7.01 9.02
N SER A 166 -14.01 -6.19 10.05
CA SER A 166 -15.27 -5.46 10.25
C SER A 166 -15.43 -4.26 9.31
N HIS A 167 -14.37 -3.47 9.08
CA HIS A 167 -14.42 -2.29 8.21
C HIS A 167 -14.29 -2.60 6.71
N GLY A 168 -13.92 -3.83 6.36
CA GLY A 168 -13.74 -4.29 4.99
C GLY A 168 -12.27 -4.62 4.72
N PHE A 169 -12.02 -5.89 4.47
CA PHE A 169 -10.67 -6.45 4.45
C PHE A 169 -9.85 -5.98 3.23
N PRO A 170 -8.83 -5.10 3.41
CA PRO A 170 -7.96 -4.68 2.32
C PRO A 170 -6.95 -5.76 1.96
N LYS A 171 -6.02 -5.48 1.04
CA LYS A 171 -4.91 -6.40 0.79
C LYS A 171 -3.95 -6.36 1.97
N VAL A 172 -3.67 -7.52 2.55
CA VAL A 172 -2.70 -7.67 3.64
C VAL A 172 -1.49 -8.47 3.15
N MET A 173 -0.30 -7.97 3.46
CA MET A 173 0.97 -8.68 3.33
C MET A 173 1.63 -8.79 4.68
N GLY A 174 2.12 -9.98 5.01
CA GLY A 174 2.86 -10.20 6.25
C GLY A 174 4.35 -9.96 6.05
N VAL A 175 4.99 -9.39 7.05
CA VAL A 175 6.44 -9.22 7.12
C VAL A 175 6.91 -9.78 8.47
N LEU A 176 7.64 -10.89 8.42
CA LEU A 176 8.29 -11.47 9.59
C LEU A 176 9.64 -10.80 9.82
N THR A 177 9.83 -10.25 11.01
CA THR A 177 11.08 -9.63 11.44
C THR A 177 11.78 -10.45 12.51
N HIS A 178 12.98 -10.02 12.92
CA HIS A 178 13.77 -10.61 14.01
C HIS A 178 14.09 -12.10 13.81
N LEU A 179 14.42 -12.48 12.57
CA LEU A 179 14.84 -13.85 12.26
C LEU A 179 16.29 -14.12 12.66
N ASP A 180 17.06 -13.05 12.90
CA ASP A 180 18.42 -13.03 13.43
C ASP A 180 18.53 -13.48 14.89
N LYS A 181 17.47 -13.31 15.69
CA LYS A 181 17.41 -13.80 17.09
C LYS A 181 17.51 -15.34 17.18
N PHE A 182 17.25 -16.07 16.09
CA PHE A 182 17.31 -17.53 16.08
C PHE A 182 18.73 -18.04 15.83
N ARG A 183 19.33 -18.69 16.84
CA ARG A 183 20.62 -19.38 16.70
C ARG A 183 20.52 -20.69 15.88
N ASN A 184 19.41 -21.41 16.02
CA ASN A 184 19.24 -22.75 15.43
C ASN A 184 18.43 -22.71 14.14
N ASN A 185 18.99 -23.21 13.04
CA ASN A 185 18.32 -23.25 11.73
C ASN A 185 17.09 -24.18 11.70
N LYS A 186 17.08 -25.26 12.49
CA LYS A 186 15.94 -26.18 12.56
C LYS A 186 14.73 -25.51 13.23
N SER A 187 14.93 -24.82 14.35
CA SER A 187 13.85 -24.09 15.03
C SER A 187 13.36 -22.92 14.18
N LEU A 188 14.26 -22.19 13.50
CA LEU A 188 13.87 -21.12 12.57
C LEU A 188 12.91 -21.62 11.47
N ARG A 189 13.21 -22.77 10.83
CA ARG A 189 12.34 -23.35 9.80
C ARG A 189 10.98 -23.78 10.38
N ALA A 190 10.97 -24.40 11.56
CA ALA A 190 9.74 -24.81 12.24
C ALA A 190 8.87 -23.61 12.61
N THR A 191 9.46 -22.56 13.19
CA THR A 191 8.75 -21.32 13.55
C THR A 191 8.22 -20.59 12.32
N LYS A 192 9.02 -20.47 11.25
CA LYS A 192 8.56 -19.89 9.97
C LYS A 192 7.35 -20.63 9.42
N LYS A 193 7.35 -21.97 9.49
CA LYS A 193 6.21 -22.78 9.07
C LYS A 193 5.00 -22.54 9.95
N ARG A 194 5.16 -22.62 11.28
CA ARG A 194 4.08 -22.39 12.25
C ARG A 194 3.42 -21.02 12.09
N LEU A 195 4.23 -19.96 11.99
CA LEU A 195 3.72 -18.59 11.83
C LEU A 195 3.05 -18.39 10.47
N LYS A 196 3.58 -19.00 9.41
CA LYS A 196 2.97 -18.98 8.08
C LYS A 196 1.63 -19.70 8.07
N ASP A 197 1.54 -20.88 8.67
CA ASP A 197 0.31 -21.66 8.74
C ASP A 197 -0.75 -20.89 9.55
N ARG A 198 -0.37 -20.26 10.67
CA ARG A 198 -1.28 -19.39 11.44
C ARG A 198 -1.70 -18.16 10.65
N PHE A 199 -0.77 -17.47 9.99
CA PHE A 199 -1.07 -16.30 9.14
C PHE A 199 -2.06 -16.63 8.02
N TRP A 200 -1.99 -17.83 7.46
CA TRP A 200 -2.92 -18.30 6.44
C TRP A 200 -4.32 -18.58 6.99
N THR A 201 -4.41 -19.09 8.22
CA THR A 201 -5.69 -19.30 8.90
C THR A 201 -6.41 -17.98 9.21
N GLU A 202 -5.67 -16.95 9.63
CA GLU A 202 -6.26 -15.66 10.03
C GLU A 202 -6.70 -14.77 8.86
N ILE A 203 -6.02 -14.88 7.72
CA ILE A 203 -6.22 -13.97 6.59
C ILE A 203 -6.90 -14.70 5.43
N TYR A 204 -6.13 -15.49 4.69
CA TYR A 204 -6.62 -16.42 3.69
C TYR A 204 -5.48 -17.38 3.32
N GLN A 205 -5.87 -18.57 2.86
CA GLN A 205 -4.92 -19.59 2.45
C GLN A 205 -4.05 -19.10 1.28
N GLY A 206 -2.72 -19.15 1.47
CA GLY A 206 -1.77 -18.69 0.47
C GLY A 206 -1.45 -17.19 0.51
N ALA A 207 -1.82 -16.48 1.59
CA ALA A 207 -1.39 -15.10 1.81
C ALA A 207 0.15 -14.97 1.78
N LYS A 208 0.63 -13.83 1.28
CA LYS A 208 2.07 -13.59 1.07
C LYS A 208 2.73 -13.14 2.37
N LEU A 209 3.76 -13.87 2.78
CA LEU A 209 4.56 -13.61 3.96
C LEU A 209 6.02 -13.42 3.52
N PHE A 210 6.59 -12.27 3.83
CA PHE A 210 7.98 -11.93 3.58
C PHE A 210 8.81 -12.18 4.83
N TYR A 211 10.07 -12.53 4.63
CA TYR A 211 11.02 -12.79 5.70
C TYR A 211 12.10 -11.72 5.61
N LEU A 212 12.21 -10.90 6.64
CA LEU A 212 13.31 -9.96 6.81
C LEU A 212 14.28 -10.54 7.83
N SER A 213 15.54 -10.69 7.43
CA SER A 213 16.54 -11.38 8.23
C SER A 213 16.89 -10.58 9.49
N GLY A 214 17.91 -9.73 9.42
CA GLY A 214 18.37 -8.89 10.52
C GLY A 214 18.68 -7.48 10.03
N ILE A 215 18.96 -6.58 10.96
CA ILE A 215 19.24 -5.18 10.66
C ILE A 215 20.75 -5.01 10.43
N ILE A 216 21.15 -4.43 9.30
CA ILE A 216 22.53 -4.09 8.96
C ILE A 216 22.61 -2.57 8.79
N ASN A 217 23.48 -1.90 9.55
CA ASN A 217 23.64 -0.43 9.52
C ASN A 217 22.31 0.33 9.72
N GLY A 218 21.49 -0.13 10.67
CA GLY A 218 20.19 0.48 10.98
C GLY A 218 19.11 0.29 9.90
N ARG A 219 19.32 -0.59 8.91
CA ARG A 219 18.37 -0.89 7.84
C ARG A 219 18.21 -2.38 7.57
N TYR A 220 17.12 -2.74 6.90
CA TYR A 220 16.95 -4.10 6.42
C TYR A 220 17.78 -4.38 5.16
N PRO A 221 18.09 -5.67 4.87
CA PRO A 221 18.90 -6.04 3.72
C PRO A 221 18.25 -5.60 2.40
N ASN A 222 19.04 -4.97 1.53
CA ASN A 222 18.55 -4.36 0.29
C ASN A 222 17.84 -5.35 -0.65
N LEU A 223 18.30 -6.60 -0.70
CA LEU A 223 17.71 -7.63 -1.58
C LEU A 223 16.30 -8.04 -1.13
N GLU A 224 16.10 -8.17 0.19
CA GLU A 224 14.80 -8.55 0.76
C GLU A 224 13.79 -7.42 0.58
N ILE A 225 14.21 -6.18 0.81
CA ILE A 225 13.40 -4.98 0.56
C ILE A 225 13.13 -4.78 -0.93
N GLN A 226 14.08 -5.10 -1.81
CA GLN A 226 13.86 -5.11 -3.26
C GLN A 226 12.80 -6.14 -3.66
N ASN A 227 12.77 -7.31 -3.01
CA ASN A 227 11.73 -8.30 -3.25
C ASN A 227 10.38 -7.80 -2.77
N LEU A 228 10.28 -7.28 -1.54
CA LEU A 228 9.05 -6.71 -1.00
C LEU A 228 8.50 -5.57 -1.88
N SER A 229 9.35 -4.61 -2.26
CA SER A 229 8.96 -3.49 -3.14
C SER A 229 8.44 -3.96 -4.49
N ARG A 230 9.04 -4.99 -5.10
CA ARG A 230 8.54 -5.58 -6.36
C ARG A 230 7.11 -6.08 -6.22
N PHE A 231 6.78 -6.73 -5.11
CA PHE A 231 5.43 -7.21 -4.86
C PHE A 231 4.44 -6.07 -4.60
N ILE A 232 4.87 -5.03 -3.86
CA ILE A 232 4.06 -3.81 -3.65
C ILE A 232 3.73 -3.14 -4.99
N SER A 233 4.70 -2.95 -5.87
CA SER A 233 4.49 -2.27 -7.15
C SER A 233 3.49 -2.99 -8.07
N VAL A 234 3.45 -4.33 -8.04
CA VAL A 234 2.59 -5.16 -8.92
C VAL A 234 1.19 -5.41 -8.34
N MET A 235 0.95 -5.07 -7.08
CA MET A 235 -0.33 -5.39 -6.44
C MET A 235 -1.54 -4.72 -7.08
N LYS A 236 -2.65 -5.45 -7.19
CA LYS A 236 -3.94 -4.91 -7.64
C LYS A 236 -4.88 -4.82 -6.45
N PHE A 237 -5.58 -3.70 -6.34
CA PHE A 237 -6.54 -3.43 -5.28
C PHE A 237 -7.95 -3.78 -5.75
N ARG A 238 -8.78 -4.22 -4.80
CA ARG A 238 -10.21 -4.39 -5.04
C ARG A 238 -10.90 -3.15 -4.49
N PRO A 239 -11.82 -2.52 -5.24
CA PRO A 239 -12.59 -1.41 -4.73
C PRO A 239 -13.45 -1.85 -3.53
N LEU A 240 -13.36 -1.12 -2.42
CA LEU A 240 -14.24 -1.28 -1.27
C LEU A 240 -15.41 -0.31 -1.38
N VAL A 241 -16.60 -0.75 -0.95
CA VAL A 241 -17.84 0.02 -1.09
C VAL A 241 -17.74 1.38 -0.40
N TRP A 242 -17.27 1.42 0.85
CA TRP A 242 -17.12 2.67 1.60
C TRP A 242 -16.19 3.67 0.91
N ARG A 243 -15.02 3.21 0.45
CA ARG A 243 -14.02 4.07 -0.22
C ARG A 243 -14.47 4.58 -1.57
N ASN A 244 -15.30 3.82 -2.29
CA ASN A 244 -15.85 4.25 -3.57
C ASN A 244 -17.08 5.16 -3.42
N THR A 245 -17.69 5.23 -2.23
CA THR A 245 -18.91 6.01 -1.99
C THR A 245 -18.64 7.34 -1.29
N HIS A 246 -17.61 7.41 -0.44
CA HIS A 246 -17.33 8.58 0.39
C HIS A 246 -16.02 9.27 -0.03
N PRO A 247 -15.96 10.61 -0.04
CA PRO A 247 -14.71 11.34 -0.20
C PRO A 247 -13.94 11.32 1.12
N TYR A 248 -12.62 11.12 1.05
CA TYR A 248 -11.75 11.21 2.22
C TYR A 248 -10.39 11.76 1.83
N VAL A 249 -9.74 12.42 2.79
CA VAL A 249 -8.40 13.01 2.62
C VAL A 249 -7.55 12.51 3.78
N VAL A 250 -6.34 12.07 3.45
CA VAL A 250 -5.28 11.89 4.46
C VAL A 250 -4.47 13.17 4.45
N ALA A 251 -4.44 13.88 5.58
CA ALA A 251 -3.70 15.12 5.72
C ALA A 251 -2.18 14.83 5.73
N ASP A 252 -1.48 15.38 4.75
CA ASP A 252 -0.02 15.32 4.65
C ASP A 252 0.62 16.48 5.43
N ARG A 253 0.03 17.68 5.35
CA ARG A 253 0.50 18.90 6.03
C ARG A 253 -0.68 19.60 6.71
N ILE A 254 -0.42 20.17 7.88
CA ILE A 254 -1.40 20.91 8.68
C ILE A 254 -0.82 22.30 8.93
N GLU A 255 -1.60 23.34 8.67
CA GLU A 255 -1.25 24.74 8.95
C GLU A 255 -2.36 25.43 9.73
N ASP A 256 -1.97 26.27 10.69
CA ASP A 256 -2.87 27.15 11.42
C ASP A 256 -2.88 28.51 10.72
N LEU A 257 -4.05 28.97 10.26
CA LEU A 257 -4.22 30.27 9.60
C LEU A 257 -4.73 31.35 10.57
N THR A 258 -4.87 31.03 11.85
CA THR A 258 -5.41 31.96 12.84
C THR A 258 -4.44 33.13 13.06
N ASP A 259 -4.99 34.34 13.18
CA ASP A 259 -4.19 35.54 13.47
C ASP A 259 -3.43 35.39 14.81
N PRO A 260 -2.08 35.51 14.81
CA PRO A 260 -1.28 35.41 16.02
C PRO A 260 -1.71 36.35 17.15
N GLU A 261 -2.26 37.54 16.84
CA GLU A 261 -2.75 38.47 17.86
C GLU A 261 -3.94 37.88 18.64
N LEU A 262 -4.87 37.22 17.94
CA LEU A 262 -6.02 36.59 18.56
C LEU A 262 -5.59 35.43 19.47
N VAL A 263 -4.60 34.66 19.03
CA VAL A 263 -4.01 33.57 19.83
C VAL A 263 -3.33 34.12 21.08
N HIS A 264 -2.63 35.24 20.99
CA HIS A 264 -1.98 35.87 22.15
C HIS A 264 -3.00 36.41 23.17
N ARG A 265 -4.07 37.07 22.69
CA ARG A 265 -5.13 37.60 23.57
C ARG A 265 -5.97 36.49 24.21
N LYS A 266 -6.30 35.44 23.45
CA LYS A 266 -7.10 34.30 23.92
C LYS A 266 -6.50 32.99 23.40
N PRO A 267 -5.69 32.28 24.22
CA PRO A 267 -5.08 31.01 23.82
C PRO A 267 -6.08 29.90 23.44
N THR A 268 -7.30 29.95 23.99
CA THR A 268 -8.40 28.99 23.78
C THR A 268 -9.42 29.43 22.73
N CYS A 269 -9.06 30.35 21.83
CA CYS A 269 -9.92 30.74 20.72
C CYS A 269 -10.09 29.61 19.70
N ASP A 270 -11.20 29.67 18.95
CA ASP A 270 -11.44 28.80 17.82
C ASP A 270 -10.47 29.15 16.69
N ARG A 271 -9.80 28.13 16.14
CA ARG A 271 -8.73 28.29 15.18
C ARG A 271 -9.16 27.85 13.79
N THR A 272 -8.72 28.60 12.78
CA THR A 272 -8.94 28.24 11.38
C THR A 272 -7.75 27.43 10.89
N VAL A 273 -7.96 26.14 10.62
CA VAL A 273 -6.90 25.21 10.23
C VAL A 273 -7.05 24.81 8.76
N THR A 274 -5.95 24.84 8.02
CA THR A 274 -5.88 24.32 6.64
C THR A 274 -5.20 22.95 6.64
N LEU A 275 -5.87 21.99 6.00
CA LEU A 275 -5.39 20.63 5.84
C LEU A 275 -5.03 20.39 4.37
N TYR A 276 -3.77 20.07 4.11
CA TYR A 276 -3.31 19.73 2.76
C TYR A 276 -3.21 18.21 2.63
N GLY A 277 -3.66 17.66 1.52
CA GLY A 277 -3.49 16.25 1.23
C GLY A 277 -4.15 15.82 -0.07
N TYR A 278 -3.90 14.58 -0.47
CA TYR A 278 -4.52 14.01 -1.66
C TYR A 278 -5.96 13.60 -1.39
N LEU A 279 -6.86 14.04 -2.29
CA LEU A 279 -8.24 13.58 -2.32
C LEU A 279 -8.33 12.13 -2.79
N ARG A 280 -9.08 11.31 -2.04
CA ARG A 280 -9.31 9.90 -2.32
C ARG A 280 -10.81 9.58 -2.29
N GLY A 281 -11.18 8.51 -2.98
CA GLY A 281 -12.57 8.08 -3.10
C GLY A 281 -13.35 8.89 -4.12
N THR A 282 -14.30 9.69 -3.66
CA THR A 282 -15.14 10.55 -4.53
C THR A 282 -14.75 12.03 -4.43
N ASN A 283 -15.42 12.88 -5.20
CA ASN A 283 -15.12 14.32 -5.25
C ASN A 283 -15.61 15.05 -3.99
N LEU A 284 -14.78 15.95 -3.46
CA LEU A 284 -15.12 16.84 -2.35
C LEU A 284 -15.69 18.16 -2.89
N LYS A 285 -16.65 18.75 -2.18
CA LYS A 285 -17.24 20.07 -2.48
C LYS A 285 -17.10 21.00 -1.28
N SER A 286 -17.02 22.30 -1.53
CA SER A 286 -17.11 23.31 -0.46
C SER A 286 -18.50 23.25 0.22
N GLY A 287 -18.56 23.56 1.51
CA GLY A 287 -19.77 23.51 2.33
C GLY A 287 -20.22 22.10 2.72
N MET A 288 -19.43 21.06 2.43
CA MET A 288 -19.71 19.70 2.93
C MET A 288 -19.38 19.59 4.43
N ARG A 289 -20.12 18.73 5.14
CA ARG A 289 -19.76 18.32 6.50
C ARG A 289 -18.66 17.28 6.45
N VAL A 290 -17.64 17.45 7.26
CA VAL A 290 -16.50 16.52 7.37
C VAL A 290 -16.30 16.14 8.82
N HIS A 291 -16.11 14.84 9.05
CA HIS A 291 -15.74 14.33 10.35
C HIS A 291 -14.22 14.17 10.42
N ILE A 292 -13.59 14.80 11.39
CA ILE A 292 -12.17 14.62 11.69
C ILE A 292 -12.09 13.65 12.87
N PRO A 293 -11.50 12.44 12.70
CA PRO A 293 -11.37 11.49 13.79
C PRO A 293 -10.66 12.13 14.99
N GLY A 294 -11.30 12.07 16.15
CA GLY A 294 -10.82 12.65 17.40
C GLY A 294 -11.11 14.15 17.61
N ALA A 295 -11.39 14.93 16.56
CA ALA A 295 -11.70 16.36 16.67
C ALA A 295 -13.19 16.72 16.45
N GLY A 296 -13.98 15.79 15.92
CA GLY A 296 -15.43 15.93 15.78
C GLY A 296 -15.91 16.31 14.38
N ASP A 297 -17.17 16.74 14.28
CA ASP A 297 -17.82 17.14 13.03
C ASP A 297 -17.64 18.63 12.77
N HIS A 298 -17.15 18.95 11.58
CA HIS A 298 -16.87 20.33 11.16
C HIS A 298 -17.50 20.62 9.79
N LEU A 299 -17.75 21.90 9.50
CA LEU A 299 -18.19 22.35 8.18
C LEU A 299 -16.99 22.87 7.40
N LEU A 300 -16.88 22.46 6.13
CA LEU A 300 -15.77 22.84 5.29
C LEU A 300 -16.01 24.23 4.67
N SER A 301 -15.15 25.19 4.99
CA SER A 301 -15.27 26.59 4.56
C SER A 301 -14.92 26.78 3.08
N ASP A 302 -13.76 26.29 2.66
CA ASP A 302 -13.28 26.40 1.28
C ASP A 302 -12.47 25.16 0.86
N VAL A 303 -12.49 24.85 -0.45
CA VAL A 303 -11.70 23.79 -1.07
C VAL A 303 -10.98 24.35 -2.29
N SER A 304 -9.65 24.43 -2.20
CA SER A 304 -8.79 24.81 -3.32
C SER A 304 -7.99 23.62 -3.83
N VAL A 305 -7.80 23.55 -5.15
CA VAL A 305 -6.97 22.54 -5.80
C VAL A 305 -5.57 23.12 -5.99
N LEU A 306 -4.56 22.37 -5.55
CA LEU A 306 -3.16 22.75 -5.65
C LEU A 306 -2.43 21.85 -6.65
N PRO A 307 -1.33 22.35 -7.26
CA PRO A 307 -0.48 21.51 -8.09
C PRO A 307 0.11 20.38 -7.25
N ASP A 308 0.17 19.21 -7.86
CA ASP A 308 0.66 17.99 -7.24
C ASP A 308 2.16 18.08 -6.90
N PRO A 309 2.57 17.83 -5.64
CA PRO A 309 3.98 17.86 -5.25
C PRO A 309 4.79 16.65 -5.78
N CYS A 310 4.14 15.57 -6.19
CA CYS A 310 4.77 14.37 -6.75
C CYS A 310 4.13 13.97 -8.09
N PRO A 311 4.37 14.75 -9.17
CA PRO A 311 3.78 14.49 -10.47
C PRO A 311 4.28 13.17 -11.06
N LEU A 312 3.36 12.45 -11.70
CA LEU A 312 3.67 11.26 -12.46
C LEU A 312 4.41 11.63 -13.77
N PRO A 313 5.39 10.83 -14.22
CA PRO A 313 6.11 11.12 -15.46
C PRO A 313 5.26 10.84 -16.71
N ASP A 314 5.13 11.83 -17.60
CA ASP A 314 4.34 11.73 -18.84
C ASP A 314 4.90 10.73 -19.86
N LYS A 315 6.24 10.56 -19.91
CA LYS A 315 6.90 9.76 -20.96
C LYS A 315 6.89 8.27 -20.62
N GLU A 316 6.24 7.46 -21.46
CA GLU A 316 6.17 6.00 -21.29
C GLU A 316 7.48 5.25 -21.66
N ARG A 317 8.59 5.47 -20.94
CA ARG A 317 9.85 4.70 -21.11
C ARG A 317 9.90 3.45 -20.24
N LYS A 318 10.32 2.26 -20.68
CA LYS A 318 10.25 1.01 -19.86
C LYS A 318 10.81 1.11 -18.41
N ARG A 319 11.77 2.00 -18.12
CA ARG A 319 12.36 2.22 -16.79
C ARG A 319 11.99 3.60 -16.24
N LEU A 320 11.92 3.71 -14.91
CA LEU A 320 11.75 4.99 -14.23
C LEU A 320 13.12 5.66 -14.06
N ASP A 321 13.27 6.86 -14.63
CA ASP A 321 14.49 7.66 -14.50
C ASP A 321 14.63 8.20 -13.07
N GLU A 322 15.87 8.48 -12.64
CA GLU A 322 16.15 8.86 -11.26
C GLU A 322 15.54 10.21 -10.88
N LYS A 323 15.45 11.14 -11.83
CA LYS A 323 14.80 12.46 -11.65
C LYS A 323 13.33 12.34 -11.23
N HIS A 324 12.65 11.28 -11.63
CA HIS A 324 11.23 11.07 -11.34
C HIS A 324 10.99 10.28 -10.04
N LYS A 325 12.04 9.92 -9.30
CA LYS A 325 11.93 9.25 -7.99
C LYS A 325 11.76 10.30 -6.89
N LEU A 326 10.63 10.99 -6.94
CA LEU A 326 10.29 12.06 -6.02
C LEU A 326 9.80 11.51 -4.68
N ILE A 327 10.04 12.30 -3.63
CA ILE A 327 9.57 12.10 -2.27
C ILE A 327 8.83 13.36 -1.81
N TYR A 328 7.70 13.17 -1.15
CA TYR A 328 6.96 14.22 -0.47
C TYR A 328 6.62 13.76 0.94
N ALA A 329 7.23 14.40 1.92
CA ALA A 329 7.04 14.10 3.34
C ALA A 329 7.23 15.39 4.15
N PRO A 330 6.22 16.28 4.18
CA PRO A 330 6.36 17.61 4.75
C PRO A 330 6.59 17.61 6.28
N MET A 331 6.12 16.58 6.99
CA MET A 331 6.31 16.44 8.44
C MET A 331 7.57 15.64 8.82
N SER A 332 8.23 14.97 7.87
CA SER A 332 9.41 14.14 8.13
C SER A 332 10.71 14.86 7.71
N ASP A 333 11.84 14.40 8.25
CA ASP A 333 13.17 14.89 7.84
C ASP A 333 13.52 14.40 6.44
N VAL A 334 13.44 15.28 5.43
CA VAL A 334 13.85 14.99 4.06
C VAL A 334 15.15 15.73 3.77
N GLY A 335 16.25 14.98 3.68
CA GLY A 335 17.53 15.54 3.27
C GLY A 335 18.21 16.43 4.32
N GLY A 336 17.88 16.27 5.60
CA GLY A 336 18.43 17.05 6.69
C GLY A 336 17.64 18.32 6.99
N VAL A 337 16.44 18.50 6.42
CA VAL A 337 15.55 19.62 6.72
C VAL A 337 14.27 19.07 7.33
N MET A 338 13.94 19.53 8.54
CA MET A 338 12.72 19.23 9.25
C MET A 338 11.94 20.52 9.50
N TYR A 339 10.67 20.52 9.11
CA TYR A 339 9.76 21.61 9.34
C TYR A 339 8.95 21.33 10.61
N ASP A 340 9.02 22.24 11.57
CA ASP A 340 8.07 22.35 12.66
C ASP A 340 7.18 23.58 12.41
N LYS A 341 6.11 23.74 13.20
CA LYS A 341 5.08 24.79 12.98
C LYS A 341 5.68 26.19 12.80
N ASP A 342 6.66 26.53 13.62
CA ASP A 342 7.25 27.88 13.68
C ASP A 342 8.76 27.90 13.40
N ALA A 343 9.37 26.75 13.14
CA ALA A 343 10.82 26.63 13.02
C ALA A 343 11.24 25.62 11.94
N VAL A 344 12.38 25.88 11.31
CA VAL A 344 13.02 24.96 10.37
C VAL A 344 14.33 24.47 10.97
N TYR A 345 14.41 23.18 11.22
CA TYR A 345 15.61 22.53 11.73
C TYR A 345 16.43 21.97 10.57
N ILE A 346 17.66 22.43 10.41
CA ILE A 346 18.57 21.98 9.35
C ILE A 346 19.74 21.24 10.01
N ASN A 347 19.85 19.94 9.72
CA ASN A 347 20.97 19.11 10.11
C ASN A 347 21.99 19.03 8.98
N VAL A 348 23.09 19.76 9.12
CA VAL A 348 24.22 19.72 8.18
C VAL A 348 25.20 18.64 8.65
N PRO A 349 25.38 17.54 7.92
CA PRO A 349 26.35 16.51 8.30
C PRO A 349 27.80 17.05 8.20
N GLY A 350 28.42 17.34 9.35
CA GLY A 350 29.80 17.83 9.46
C GLY A 350 30.03 18.72 10.68
N HIS A 351 31.28 19.20 10.87
CA HIS A 351 31.57 20.27 11.83
C HIS A 351 31.25 21.62 11.20
N PHE A 352 30.27 22.32 11.76
CA PHE A 352 29.92 23.67 11.32
C PHE A 352 30.94 24.67 11.85
N THR A 353 32.05 24.87 11.15
CA THR A 353 32.88 26.06 11.37
C THR A 353 32.21 27.24 10.67
N LYS A 354 31.52 28.08 11.44
CA LYS A 354 31.11 29.40 10.96
C LYS A 354 32.38 30.16 10.57
N LYS A 355 32.68 30.29 9.27
CA LYS A 355 33.77 31.15 8.78
C LYS A 355 33.59 32.63 9.16
N SER A 356 32.42 33.02 9.66
CA SER A 356 32.11 34.37 10.14
C SER A 356 32.49 34.65 11.61
N ALA A 357 33.22 33.73 12.28
CA ALA A 357 33.75 33.98 13.63
C ALA A 357 35.24 34.40 13.63
N TYR A 358 35.85 34.57 12.46
CA TYR A 358 37.17 35.19 12.28
C TYR A 358 37.01 36.49 11.48
N ALA A 359 36.63 37.56 12.17
CA ALA A 359 37.03 38.94 11.89
C ALA A 359 36.29 39.92 12.82
N PRO A 360 36.94 40.42 13.87
CA PRO A 360 37.05 41.85 14.08
C PRO A 360 38.35 42.30 13.42
N SER A 361 38.22 43.15 12.40
CA SER A 361 39.32 44.01 11.96
C SER A 361 39.61 44.98 13.10
N GLU A 362 40.61 44.65 13.92
CA GLU A 362 41.21 45.64 14.83
C GLU A 362 42.03 46.63 14.01
N GLU A 363 41.83 47.89 14.38
CA GLU A 363 42.35 49.09 13.75
C GLU A 363 43.88 49.17 13.84
N GLN A 364 44.44 49.89 12.89
CA GLN A 364 45.84 50.24 12.78
C GLN A 364 46.33 50.97 14.04
N GLY A 365 47.46 50.52 14.59
CA GLY A 365 48.30 51.27 15.52
C GLY A 365 49.76 50.81 15.37
N GLN A 366 50.61 51.70 14.87
CA GLN A 366 52.06 51.52 14.69
C GLN A 366 52.84 51.88 15.97
N GLU A 367 54.13 51.48 15.94
CA GLU A 367 55.28 51.80 16.82
C GLU A 367 55.50 50.84 18.01
N GLY A 368 56.68 50.28 18.27
CA GLY A 368 58.04 50.34 17.70
C GLY A 368 59.02 49.61 18.65
N ASP A 369 60.14 49.13 18.09
CA ASP A 369 61.40 48.65 18.74
C ASP A 369 61.35 47.46 19.75
N GLU A 370 62.34 46.56 19.88
CA GLU A 370 63.74 46.48 19.43
C GLU A 370 64.20 44.99 19.45
N SER A 371 65.36 44.75 18.86
CA SER A 371 66.09 43.49 18.67
C SER A 371 66.42 42.66 19.93
N ASP A 372 66.45 41.33 19.82
CA ASP A 372 67.72 40.59 19.93
C ASP A 372 67.63 39.05 19.72
N GLU A 373 68.62 38.60 18.96
CA GLU A 373 69.37 37.34 18.98
C GLU A 373 68.74 35.95 18.78
N ILE A 374 69.31 35.33 17.74
CA ILE A 374 69.26 33.93 17.33
C ILE A 374 70.23 33.10 18.19
N VAL A 375 69.77 32.01 18.80
CA VAL A 375 70.59 30.79 19.02
C VAL A 375 69.70 29.53 18.95
N PRO A 376 70.07 28.50 18.17
CA PRO A 376 69.44 27.18 18.20
C PRO A 376 70.28 26.17 18.99
N GLN A 377 69.66 25.40 19.89
CA GLN A 377 70.15 24.12 20.41
C GLN A 377 68.90 23.27 20.74
N GLY A 378 68.71 22.01 20.35
CA GLY A 378 69.66 20.99 19.93
C GLY A 378 69.56 19.79 20.86
N ARG A 379 68.64 18.86 20.61
CA ARG A 379 68.81 17.39 20.57
C ARG A 379 67.50 16.67 20.31
#